data_AF-A0A953HKB3-F1
#
_entry.id   AF-A0A953HKB3-F1
#
_cell.length_a   1.000
_cell.length_b   1.000
_cell.length_c   1.000
_cell.angle_alpha   90.00
_cell.angle_beta   90.00
_cell.angle_gamma   90.00
#
_symmetry.space_group_name_H-M   'P 1'
#
loop_
_entity.id
_entity.type
_entity.pdbx_description
1 polymer ?
#
loop_
_entity_poly.entity_id
_entity_poly.type
_entity_poly.pdbx_seq_one_letter_code
_entity_poly.pdbx_strand_id
1 'polypeptide(L)'
;MYHRLAPLLLFPLAGCVSASSADVTRELAVGQTAHITAYRGDGCNAPAPSFEAVMRRIPKSDLVRYSDGGLSSRVSDQCKKRVPTRAVNGTGIKAGSEVKRYQSGTVAIVVK
;
A
#
# COMPACT_ATOMS: atom_id res chain seq x y z
N MET A 1 20.95 -50.50 -22.62
CA MET A 1 19.69 -49.90 -22.14
C MET A 1 19.96 -48.44 -21.83
N TYR A 2 19.48 -47.52 -22.68
CA TYR A 2 19.70 -46.08 -22.53
C TYR A 2 18.48 -45.46 -21.82
N HIS A 3 18.67 -44.97 -20.59
CA HIS A 3 17.66 -44.16 -19.91
C HIS A 3 17.97 -42.67 -20.13
N ARG A 4 17.11 -42.01 -20.90
CA ARG A 4 17.10 -40.56 -21.11
C ARG A 4 16.50 -39.91 -19.86
N LEU A 5 17.33 -39.18 -19.11
CA LEU A 5 16.88 -38.26 -18.07
C LEU A 5 16.49 -36.93 -18.74
N ALA A 6 15.19 -36.61 -18.69
CA ALA A 6 14.65 -35.32 -19.09
C ALA A 6 14.88 -34.28 -17.97
N PRO A 7 15.38 -33.07 -18.26
CA PRO A 7 15.46 -32.02 -17.26
C PRO A 7 14.10 -31.34 -17.15
N LEU A 8 13.46 -31.48 -15.98
CA LEU A 8 12.33 -30.67 -15.55
C LEU A 8 12.79 -29.21 -15.42
N LEU A 9 12.46 -28.39 -16.41
CA LEU A 9 12.57 -26.94 -16.33
C LEU A 9 11.50 -26.42 -15.35
N LEU A 10 11.91 -26.13 -14.12
CA LEU A 10 11.14 -25.27 -13.21
C LEU A 10 11.19 -23.84 -13.75
N PHE A 11 10.12 -23.40 -14.42
CA PHE A 11 9.89 -21.99 -14.68
C PHE A 11 9.43 -21.33 -13.37
N PRO A 12 10.11 -20.27 -12.89
CA PRO A 12 9.62 -19.51 -11.75
C PRO A 12 8.36 -18.75 -12.17
N LEU A 13 7.25 -19.03 -11.49
CA LEU A 13 6.00 -18.27 -11.56
C LEU A 13 6.25 -16.84 -11.03
N ALA A 14 6.77 -15.96 -11.88
CA ALA A 14 6.75 -14.53 -11.66
C ALA A 14 5.29 -14.06 -11.77
N GLY A 15 4.59 -14.02 -10.63
CA GLY A 15 3.22 -13.51 -10.55
C GLY A 15 3.17 -12.04 -10.96
N CYS A 16 2.69 -11.78 -12.17
CA CYS A 16 2.29 -10.44 -12.61
C CYS A 16 1.08 -10.00 -11.78
N VAL A 17 1.31 -9.25 -10.70
CA VAL A 17 0.24 -8.54 -9.99
C VAL A 17 -0.17 -7.34 -10.86
N SER A 18 -1.11 -7.58 -11.78
CA SER A 18 -1.70 -6.54 -12.61
C SER A 18 -2.45 -5.52 -11.76
N ALA A 19 -2.44 -4.25 -12.17
CA ALA A 19 -3.14 -3.13 -11.51
C ALA A 19 -4.66 -3.34 -11.27
N SER A 20 -5.25 -4.39 -11.86
CA SER A 20 -6.62 -4.86 -11.61
C SER A 20 -6.85 -5.49 -10.22
N SER A 21 -5.82 -5.61 -9.38
CA SER A 21 -5.89 -6.23 -8.03
C SER A 21 -5.94 -5.22 -6.87
N ALA A 22 -5.96 -3.91 -7.13
CA ALA A 22 -5.99 -2.90 -6.07
C ALA A 22 -7.42 -2.64 -5.57
N ASP A 23 -7.57 -2.50 -4.25
CA ASP A 23 -8.85 -2.15 -3.62
C ASP A 23 -9.25 -0.70 -3.95
N VAL A 24 -8.26 0.17 -4.20
CA VAL A 24 -8.48 1.56 -4.59
C VAL A 24 -7.35 2.08 -5.48
N THR A 25 -7.69 3.00 -6.38
CA THR A 25 -6.71 3.76 -7.18
C THR A 25 -6.60 5.20 -6.66
N ARG A 26 -5.37 5.71 -6.63
CA ARG A 26 -5.03 7.10 -6.30
C ARG A 26 -4.25 7.70 -7.46
N GLU A 27 -4.90 8.62 -8.17
CA GLU A 27 -4.29 9.37 -9.25
C GLU A 27 -3.79 10.72 -8.73
N LEU A 28 -2.58 11.09 -9.14
CA LEU A 28 -1.88 12.31 -8.74
C LEU A 28 -1.15 12.87 -9.96
N ALA A 29 -0.97 14.19 -10.03
CA ALA A 29 0.08 14.78 -10.85
C ALA A 29 1.42 14.80 -10.10
N VAL A 30 2.55 14.92 -10.81
CA VAL A 30 3.83 15.27 -10.18
C VAL A 30 3.70 16.60 -9.41
N GLY A 31 4.12 16.62 -8.15
CA GLY A 31 3.97 17.75 -7.22
C GLY A 31 2.64 17.79 -6.46
N GLN A 32 1.62 17.05 -6.90
CA GLN A 32 0.34 17.00 -6.22
C GLN A 32 0.43 16.14 -4.95
N THR A 33 -0.15 16.65 -3.86
CA THR A 33 -0.34 15.89 -2.62
C THR A 33 -1.79 15.41 -2.51
N ALA A 34 -2.00 14.13 -2.23
CA ALA A 34 -3.31 13.63 -1.84
C ALA A 34 -3.23 12.50 -0.80
N HIS A 35 -4.40 12.10 -0.30
CA HIS A 35 -4.53 11.02 0.65
C HIS A 35 -4.25 9.65 0.00
N ILE A 36 -3.37 8.86 0.59
CA ILE A 36 -3.02 7.51 0.10
C ILE A 36 -3.74 6.43 0.91
N THR A 37 -3.61 6.47 2.24
CA THR A 37 -4.10 5.42 3.14
C THR A 37 -4.21 5.92 4.58
N ALA A 38 -4.75 5.11 5.48
CA ALA A 38 -4.78 5.40 6.91
C ALA A 38 -4.47 4.15 7.75
N TYR A 39 -3.63 4.32 8.78
CA TYR A 39 -3.20 3.25 9.68
C TYR A 39 -3.88 3.37 11.05
N ARG A 40 -4.43 2.27 11.54
CA ARG A 40 -4.91 2.11 12.92
C ARG A 40 -3.80 1.63 13.85
N GLY A 41 -3.98 1.85 15.15
CA GLY A 41 -3.23 1.17 16.20
C GLY A 41 -3.60 -0.32 16.25
N ASP A 42 -2.81 -1.11 16.98
CA ASP A 42 -2.91 -2.58 16.94
C ASP A 42 -4.20 -3.10 17.59
N GLY A 43 -4.68 -2.42 18.63
CA GLY A 43 -5.97 -2.72 19.28
C GLY A 43 -7.16 -1.91 18.74
N CYS A 44 -8.36 -2.46 18.85
CA CYS A 44 -9.61 -1.80 18.42
C CYS A 44 -10.01 -0.58 19.26
N ASN A 45 -9.38 -0.39 20.42
CA ASN A 45 -9.52 0.79 21.29
C ASN A 45 -8.22 1.61 21.37
N ALA A 46 -7.19 1.24 20.61
CA ALA A 46 -5.92 1.94 20.63
C ALA A 46 -6.07 3.34 20.02
N PRO A 47 -5.30 4.33 20.48
CA PRO A 47 -5.22 5.61 19.82
C PRO A 47 -4.66 5.46 18.39
N ALA A 48 -4.84 6.51 17.59
CA ALA A 48 -4.17 6.60 16.30
C ALA A 48 -2.65 6.56 16.51
N PRO A 49 -1.89 5.80 15.70
CA PRO A 49 -0.44 5.75 15.82
C PRO A 49 0.18 7.12 15.46
N SER A 50 1.40 7.37 15.92
CA SER A 50 2.20 8.48 15.42
C SER A 50 2.56 8.25 13.95
N PHE A 51 2.77 9.34 13.19
CA PHE A 51 3.21 9.21 11.80
C PHE A 51 4.55 8.48 11.68
N GLU A 52 5.49 8.73 12.59
CA GLU A 52 6.77 8.04 12.64
C GLU A 52 6.61 6.50 12.79
N ALA A 53 5.68 6.05 13.64
CA ALA A 53 5.36 4.63 13.78
C ALA A 53 4.70 4.04 12.53
N VAL A 54 3.98 4.85 11.76
CA VAL A 54 3.45 4.44 10.44
C VAL A 54 4.56 4.34 9.41
N MET A 55 5.51 5.29 9.38
CA MET A 55 6.63 5.30 8.44
C MET A 55 7.53 4.06 8.54
N ARG A 56 7.60 3.42 9.70
CA ARG A 56 8.31 2.12 9.87
C ARG A 56 7.57 0.92 9.24
N ARG A 57 6.29 1.07 8.93
CA ARG A 57 5.39 0.00 8.44
C ARG A 57 4.88 0.24 7.02
N ILE A 58 5.05 1.44 6.49
CA ILE A 58 4.60 1.79 5.16
C ILE A 58 5.57 1.22 4.12
N PRO A 59 5.09 0.58 3.04
CA PRO A 59 5.98 0.16 1.97
C PRO A 59 6.66 1.37 1.33
N LYS A 60 7.91 1.22 0.90
CA LYS A 60 8.61 2.27 0.15
C LYS A 60 7.96 2.47 -1.22
N SER A 61 7.93 3.72 -1.67
CA SER A 61 7.44 4.13 -2.99
C SER A 61 8.55 4.86 -3.74
N ASP A 62 8.65 4.58 -5.05
CA ASP A 62 9.51 5.35 -5.96
C ASP A 62 8.75 6.51 -6.63
N LEU A 63 7.41 6.55 -6.46
CA LEU A 63 6.52 7.50 -7.14
C LEU A 63 6.02 8.62 -6.23
N VAL A 64 5.92 8.37 -4.92
CA VAL A 64 5.45 9.37 -3.95
C VAL A 64 6.37 9.52 -2.74
N ARG A 65 6.46 10.74 -2.22
CA ARG A 65 7.01 11.02 -0.88
C ARG A 65 5.87 11.10 0.13
N TYR A 66 5.92 10.28 1.17
CA TYR A 66 4.89 10.28 2.21
C TYR A 66 5.00 11.45 3.19
N SER A 67 3.86 11.91 3.69
CA SER A 67 3.74 12.92 4.74
C SER A 67 2.58 12.62 5.70
N ASP A 68 2.63 13.21 6.89
CA ASP A 68 1.57 13.08 7.90
C ASP A 68 0.29 13.75 7.39
N GLY A 69 -0.78 12.96 7.23
CA GLY A 69 -2.10 13.46 6.87
C GLY A 69 -2.96 13.87 8.05
N GLY A 70 -2.45 13.79 9.27
CA GLY A 70 -3.15 14.13 10.49
C GLY A 70 -3.95 12.97 11.10
N LEU A 71 -4.65 13.29 12.19
CA LEU A 71 -5.61 12.39 12.81
C LEU A 71 -6.80 12.17 11.87
N SER A 72 -7.27 10.93 11.80
CA SER A 72 -8.39 10.51 10.99
C SER A 72 -9.17 9.39 11.69
N SER A 73 -10.19 8.85 11.03
CA SER A 73 -10.88 7.66 11.46
C SER A 73 -11.38 6.84 10.27
N ARG A 74 -11.53 5.53 10.47
CA ARG A 74 -12.20 4.66 9.48
C ARG A 74 -13.04 3.60 10.15
N VAL A 75 -14.02 3.06 9.45
CA VAL A 75 -14.66 1.80 9.85
C VAL A 75 -13.65 0.68 9.59
N SER A 76 -13.36 -0.10 10.62
CA SER A 76 -12.44 -1.24 10.51
C SER A 76 -13.24 -2.53 10.39
N ASP A 77 -12.99 -3.30 9.34
CA ASP A 77 -13.63 -4.60 9.15
C ASP A 77 -13.26 -5.61 10.23
N GLN A 78 -12.07 -5.48 10.82
CA GLN A 78 -11.62 -6.32 11.93
C GLN A 78 -12.30 -5.93 13.24
N CYS A 79 -12.44 -4.62 13.51
CA CYS A 79 -13.01 -4.13 14.76
C CYS A 79 -14.53 -3.94 14.73
N LYS A 80 -15.15 -4.06 13.55
CA LYS A 80 -16.59 -3.83 13.28
C LYS A 80 -17.10 -2.48 13.81
N LYS A 81 -16.22 -1.48 13.91
CA LYS A 81 -16.55 -0.13 14.39
C LYS A 81 -15.62 0.92 13.80
N ARG A 82 -15.99 2.19 13.96
CA ARG A 82 -15.13 3.33 13.66
C ARG A 82 -13.98 3.36 14.66
N VAL A 83 -12.75 3.36 14.15
CA VAL A 83 -11.52 3.40 14.95
C VAL A 83 -10.68 4.63 14.60
N PRO A 84 -9.92 5.20 15.56
CA PRO A 84 -8.95 6.25 15.28
C PRO A 84 -7.85 5.75 14.34
N THR A 85 -7.43 6.60 13.41
CA THR A 85 -6.34 6.31 12.49
C THR A 85 -5.44 7.52 12.28
N ARG A 86 -4.25 7.25 11.76
CA ARG A 86 -3.32 8.25 11.22
C ARG A 86 -3.43 8.22 9.71
N ALA A 87 -3.85 9.33 9.11
CA ALA A 87 -3.86 9.47 7.67
C ALA A 87 -2.42 9.61 7.14
N VAL A 88 -2.18 9.06 5.96
CA VAL A 88 -0.93 9.20 5.22
C VAL A 88 -1.25 9.87 3.89
N ASN A 89 -0.60 10.98 3.65
CA ASN A 89 -0.62 11.67 2.37
C ASN A 89 0.63 11.26 1.56
N GLY A 90 0.55 11.43 0.24
CA GLY A 90 1.65 11.21 -0.69
C GLY A 90 1.72 12.37 -1.67
N THR A 91 2.92 12.91 -1.84
CA THR A 91 3.23 13.89 -2.89
C THR A 91 3.85 13.17 -4.08
N GLY A 92 3.29 13.29 -5.27
CA GLY A 92 3.88 12.74 -6.51
C GLY A 92 5.26 13.32 -6.77
N ILE A 93 6.28 12.48 -6.95
CA ILE A 93 7.67 12.91 -7.24
C ILE A 93 8.15 12.44 -8.62
N LYS A 94 7.53 11.41 -9.18
CA LYS A 94 7.90 10.82 -10.47
C LYS A 94 6.69 10.19 -11.13
N ALA A 95 6.50 10.41 -12.42
CA ALA A 95 5.44 9.77 -13.20
C ALA A 95 5.62 8.25 -13.27
N GLY A 96 4.52 7.51 -13.23
CA GLY A 96 4.50 6.05 -13.26
C GLY A 96 3.26 5.45 -12.59
N SER A 97 3.26 4.12 -12.47
CA SER A 97 2.22 3.39 -11.74
C SER A 97 2.87 2.30 -10.87
N GLU A 98 2.38 2.16 -9.64
CA GLU A 98 2.76 1.09 -8.74
C GLU A 98 1.57 0.61 -7.91
N VAL A 99 1.61 -0.64 -7.46
CA VAL A 99 0.62 -1.21 -6.53
C VAL A 99 1.33 -1.59 -5.24
N LYS A 100 0.79 -1.15 -4.10
CA LYS A 100 1.37 -1.42 -2.77
C LYS A 100 0.31 -1.93 -1.81
N ARG A 101 0.69 -2.85 -0.93
CA ARG A 101 -0.16 -3.34 0.17
C ARG A 101 0.04 -2.48 1.41
N TYR A 102 -1.04 -1.90 1.90
CA TYR A 102 -1.11 -1.14 3.15
C TYR A 102 -2.00 -1.87 4.16
N GLN A 103 -2.04 -1.38 5.39
CA GLN A 103 -2.91 -1.96 6.43
C GLN A 103 -4.41 -1.80 6.09
N SER A 104 -4.78 -0.80 5.29
CA SER A 104 -6.17 -0.57 4.89
C SER A 104 -6.60 -1.36 3.67
N GLY A 105 -5.67 -2.02 2.97
CA GLY A 105 -5.93 -2.61 1.66
C GLY A 105 -4.77 -2.41 0.68
N THR A 106 -4.96 -2.88 -0.54
CA THR A 106 -4.06 -2.68 -1.67
C THR A 106 -4.41 -1.38 -2.38
N VAL A 107 -3.45 -0.51 -2.64
CA VAL A 107 -3.66 0.76 -3.34
C VAL A 107 -2.79 0.81 -4.59
N ALA A 108 -3.41 1.10 -5.73
CA ALA A 108 -2.72 1.49 -6.95
C ALA A 108 -2.44 3.00 -6.90
N ILE A 109 -1.18 3.40 -7.01
CA ILE A 109 -0.75 4.79 -7.10
C ILE A 109 -0.36 5.04 -8.55
N VAL A 110 -1.00 6.03 -9.16
CA VAL A 110 -0.71 6.46 -10.53
C VAL A 110 -0.33 7.94 -10.47
N VAL A 111 0.90 8.24 -10.86
CA VAL A 111 1.39 9.61 -10.96
C VAL A 111 1.52 9.95 -12.45
N LYS A 112 0.81 11.00 -12.87
CA LYS A 112 0.77 11.51 -14.24
C LYS A 112 1.67 12.74 -14.38
#